data_AF-A0A9D1KMB3-F1
#
_entry.id   AF-A0A9D1KMB3-F1
#
_cell.length_a   1.000
_cell.length_b   1.000
_cell.length_c   1.000
_cell.angle_alpha   90.00
_cell.angle_beta   90.00
_cell.angle_gamma   90.00
#
_symmetry.space_group_name_H-M   'P 1'
#
loop_
_entity.id
_entity.type
_entity.pdbx_description
1 polymer ?
#
loop_
_entity_poly.entity_id
_entity_poly.type
_entity_poly.pdbx_seq_one_letter_code
_entity_poly.pdbx_strand_id
1 'polypeptide(L)'
;MTPSSHLTRRTVVRGLGAAAAAAVGIPALSACSNEGRGGGGSQAENQAVELPQHIPFEGVEPDLQGADGVSNGWLAYPADPPTVTDGPPGDGQPVSVLTMSNSPAPPALGRNAFWQELNNRLGFEISPSLVRAGDYSDRFQTAVAGDQLPDIFSFFPGEIPSLPDLLNEKAVDLTPY
;
A
#
# COMPACT_ATOMS: atom_id res chain seq x y z
N MET A 1 71.79 -26.96 26.40
CA MET A 1 70.38 -26.94 26.84
C MET A 1 69.62 -25.99 25.93
N THR A 2 68.98 -26.51 24.89
CA THR A 2 68.15 -25.75 23.93
C THR A 2 66.70 -25.79 24.40
N PRO A 3 65.97 -24.67 24.50
CA PRO A 3 64.54 -24.72 24.76
C PRO A 3 63.81 -25.03 23.45
N SER A 4 63.00 -26.09 23.44
CA SER A 4 62.04 -26.36 22.36
C SER A 4 60.88 -25.37 22.47
N SER A 5 60.74 -24.49 21.48
CA SER A 5 59.58 -23.61 21.33
C SER A 5 58.41 -24.43 20.79
N HIS A 6 57.48 -24.79 21.67
CA HIS A 6 56.26 -25.52 21.30
C HIS A 6 55.33 -24.63 20.46
N LEU A 7 55.17 -24.96 19.18
CA LEU A 7 54.09 -24.43 18.34
C LEU A 7 52.75 -24.79 19.00
N THR A 8 52.14 -23.79 19.64
CA THR A 8 50.89 -23.99 20.37
C THR A 8 49.73 -23.94 19.40
N ARG A 9 48.82 -24.92 19.50
CA ARG A 9 47.56 -25.04 18.73
C ARG A 9 46.79 -23.72 18.58
N ARG A 10 46.86 -22.88 19.62
CA ARG A 10 46.22 -21.57 19.72
C ARG A 10 46.75 -20.53 18.72
N THR A 11 48.03 -20.62 18.35
CA THR A 11 48.67 -19.70 17.39
C THR A 11 48.27 -20.06 15.95
N VAL A 12 48.10 -21.35 15.65
CA VAL A 12 47.62 -21.84 14.35
C VAL A 12 46.14 -21.52 14.14
N VAL A 13 45.30 -21.68 15.17
CA VAL A 13 43.86 -21.34 15.10
C VAL A 13 43.62 -19.83 14.94
N ARG A 14 44.45 -18.98 15.58
CA ARG A 14 44.38 -17.53 15.38
C ARG A 14 44.83 -17.09 13.98
N GLY A 15 45.83 -17.76 13.39
CA GLY A 15 46.27 -17.50 12.02
C GLY A 15 45.26 -17.92 10.96
N LEU A 16 44.57 -19.06 11.16
CA LEU A 16 43.53 -19.55 10.26
C LEU A 16 42.19 -18.80 10.38
N GLY A 17 41.84 -18.32 11.59
CA GLY A 17 40.61 -17.55 11.81
C GLY A 17 40.59 -16.18 11.10
N ALA A 18 41.74 -15.52 11.01
CA ALA A 18 41.86 -14.24 10.31
C ALA A 18 41.76 -14.39 8.78
N ALA A 19 42.26 -15.49 8.21
CA ALA A 19 42.19 -15.76 6.78
C ALA A 19 40.79 -16.24 6.34
N ALA A 20 40.08 -17.02 7.18
CA ALA A 20 38.73 -17.49 6.87
C ALA A 20 37.66 -16.39 6.96
N ALA A 21 37.84 -15.41 7.86
CA ALA A 21 36.93 -14.26 7.97
C ALA A 21 36.99 -13.32 6.75
N ALA A 22 38.15 -13.22 6.09
CA ALA A 22 38.31 -12.40 4.88
C ALA A 22 37.73 -13.07 3.62
N ALA A 23 37.71 -14.40 3.54
CA ALA A 23 37.21 -15.12 2.35
C ALA A 23 35.69 -15.34 2.35
N VAL A 24 35.05 -15.38 3.53
CA VAL A 24 33.59 -15.64 3.66
C VAL A 24 32.82 -14.39 4.15
N GLY A 25 33.51 -13.40 4.73
CA GLY A 25 32.86 -12.17 5.21
C GLY A 25 32.47 -11.18 4.12
N ILE A 26 33.16 -11.20 2.97
CA ILE A 26 32.89 -10.26 1.87
C ILE A 26 31.54 -10.54 1.17
N PRO A 27 31.17 -11.81 0.83
CA PRO A 27 29.85 -12.07 0.21
C PRO A 27 28.69 -12.06 1.21
N ALA A 28 28.94 -12.15 2.52
CA ALA A 28 27.89 -12.02 3.54
C ALA A 28 27.51 -10.56 3.81
N LEU A 29 28.40 -9.60 3.55
CA LEU A 29 28.12 -8.16 3.69
C LEU A 29 27.36 -7.58 2.50
N SER A 30 27.43 -8.19 1.31
CA SER A 30 26.59 -7.80 0.17
C SER A 30 25.11 -8.13 0.37
N ALA A 31 24.76 -9.08 1.25
CA ALA A 31 23.38 -9.34 1.66
C ALA A 31 22.82 -8.28 2.63
N CYS A 32 23.68 -7.50 3.29
CA CYS A 32 23.31 -6.34 4.10
C CYS A 32 23.49 -5.02 3.33
N SER A 33 23.83 -5.09 2.05
CA SER A 33 23.94 -3.92 1.19
C SER A 33 22.55 -3.35 0.90
N ASN A 34 22.40 -2.04 1.06
CA ASN A 34 21.24 -1.31 0.57
C ASN A 34 21.27 -1.12 -0.96
N GLU A 35 22.31 -1.60 -1.64
CA GLU A 35 22.44 -1.54 -3.10
C GLU A 35 21.38 -2.48 -3.71
N GLY A 36 20.34 -1.88 -4.30
CA GLY A 36 19.14 -2.57 -4.79
C GLY A 36 17.89 -2.37 -3.92
N ARG A 37 17.99 -1.74 -2.75
CA ARG A 37 16.82 -1.36 -1.94
C ARG A 37 16.20 -0.07 -2.47
N GLY A 38 15.50 -0.16 -3.61
CA GLY A 38 14.41 0.74 -4.03
C GLY A 38 14.65 2.26 -3.99
N GLY A 39 15.89 2.72 -3.94
CA GLY A 39 16.23 4.14 -3.68
C GLY A 39 16.70 4.92 -4.90
N GLY A 40 16.79 4.30 -6.07
CA GLY A 40 17.34 4.93 -7.27
C GLY A 40 16.90 4.21 -8.53
N GLY A 41 15.65 4.42 -8.94
CA GLY A 41 15.09 3.78 -10.13
C GLY A 41 13.62 4.14 -10.33
N SER A 42 13.32 5.43 -10.37
CA SER A 42 11.98 5.86 -10.77
C SER A 42 11.98 7.24 -11.42
N GLN A 43 12.92 8.13 -11.11
CA GLN A 43 12.83 9.49 -11.65
C GLN A 43 13.05 9.55 -13.18
N ALA A 44 13.98 8.75 -13.73
CA ALA A 44 14.21 8.70 -15.17
C ALA A 44 13.09 7.96 -15.93
N GLU A 45 12.54 6.90 -15.34
CA GLU A 45 11.40 6.16 -15.90
C GLU A 45 10.11 6.98 -15.82
N ASN A 46 9.83 7.60 -14.67
CA ASN A 46 8.68 8.50 -14.46
C ASN A 46 8.75 9.75 -15.37
N GLN A 47 9.94 10.25 -15.73
CA GLN A 47 10.07 11.35 -16.68
C GLN A 47 9.66 10.98 -18.11
N ALA A 48 9.70 9.69 -18.46
CA ALA A 48 9.28 9.19 -19.76
C ALA A 48 7.78 8.85 -19.83
N VAL A 49 7.08 8.85 -18.70
CA VAL A 49 5.64 8.52 -18.63
C VAL A 49 4.81 9.77 -18.91
N GLU A 50 3.92 9.67 -19.89
CA GLU A 50 2.87 10.66 -20.10
C GLU A 50 1.85 10.52 -18.96
N LEU A 51 1.67 11.59 -18.18
CA LEU A 51 0.70 11.59 -17.10
C LEU A 51 -0.72 11.56 -17.68
N PRO A 52 -1.65 10.77 -17.08
CA PRO A 52 -3.04 10.77 -17.51
C PRO A 52 -3.61 12.19 -17.52
N GLN A 53 -4.29 12.54 -18.60
CA GLN A 53 -5.03 13.80 -18.66
C GLN A 53 -6.32 13.65 -17.85
N HIS A 54 -6.62 14.66 -17.03
CA HIS A 54 -7.88 14.70 -16.29
C HIS A 54 -9.05 14.79 -17.28
N ILE A 55 -9.96 13.82 -17.22
CA ILE A 55 -11.22 13.85 -17.95
C ILE A 55 -12.31 14.30 -16.96
N PRO A 56 -12.88 15.50 -17.12
CA PRO A 56 -13.93 15.98 -16.23
C PRO A 56 -15.21 15.16 -16.42
N PHE A 57 -15.89 14.87 -15.31
CA PHE A 57 -17.23 14.28 -15.36
C PHE A 57 -18.26 15.37 -15.70
N GLU A 58 -18.96 15.21 -16.81
CA GLU A 58 -19.94 16.20 -17.33
C GLU A 58 -21.40 15.84 -17.00
N GLY A 59 -21.65 14.79 -16.23
CA GLY A 59 -23.01 14.28 -15.97
C GLY A 59 -23.86 15.15 -15.04
N VAL A 60 -23.27 16.13 -14.36
CA VAL A 60 -23.97 17.08 -13.47
C VAL A 60 -23.31 18.46 -13.57
N GLU A 61 -24.11 19.49 -13.80
CA GLU A 61 -23.62 20.88 -13.82
C GLU A 61 -23.26 21.36 -12.41
N PRO A 62 -22.08 21.95 -12.19
CA PRO A 62 -21.66 22.43 -10.87
C PRO A 62 -22.22 23.80 -10.52
N ASP A 63 -22.57 24.00 -9.24
CA ASP A 63 -22.93 25.32 -8.71
C ASP A 63 -21.70 26.24 -8.62
N LEU A 64 -20.54 25.64 -8.35
CA LEU A 64 -19.26 26.32 -8.17
C LEU A 64 -18.22 25.70 -9.09
N GLN A 65 -17.83 26.43 -10.13
CA GLN A 65 -16.78 26.00 -11.05
C GLN A 65 -15.42 26.00 -10.35
N GLY A 66 -14.75 24.86 -10.35
CA GLY A 66 -13.37 24.73 -9.90
C GLY A 66 -12.39 25.36 -10.90
N ALA A 67 -11.26 25.84 -10.40
CA ALA A 67 -10.15 26.38 -11.18
C ALA A 67 -8.81 25.96 -10.56
N ASP A 68 -7.73 25.97 -11.34
CA ASP A 68 -6.37 25.71 -10.87
C ASP A 68 -6.19 24.40 -10.07
N GLY A 69 -6.87 23.33 -10.52
CA GLY A 69 -6.82 22.00 -9.88
C GLY A 69 -7.77 21.83 -8.69
N VAL A 70 -8.58 22.85 -8.36
CA VAL A 70 -9.69 22.73 -7.42
C VAL A 70 -10.85 22.01 -8.11
N SER A 71 -11.44 21.01 -7.46
CA SER A 71 -12.61 20.30 -7.96
C SER A 71 -13.85 21.20 -7.98
N ASN A 72 -14.76 20.92 -8.91
CA ASN A 72 -16.09 21.52 -8.93
C ASN A 72 -16.86 21.26 -7.62
N GLY A 73 -17.74 22.20 -7.26
CA GLY A 73 -18.54 22.13 -6.04
C GLY A 73 -20.04 22.17 -6.32
N TRP A 74 -20.80 21.47 -5.47
CA TRP A 74 -22.26 21.41 -5.46
C TRP A 74 -22.78 21.77 -4.08
N LEU A 75 -23.79 22.63 -4.02
CA LEU A 75 -24.41 23.08 -2.79
C LEU A 75 -25.52 22.13 -2.33
N ALA A 76 -26.06 21.34 -3.24
CA ALA A 76 -27.07 20.33 -2.99
C ALA A 76 -26.76 19.04 -3.76
N TYR A 77 -27.29 17.93 -3.27
CA TYR A 77 -27.29 16.69 -4.03
C TYR A 77 -28.19 16.86 -5.27
N PRO A 78 -27.76 16.42 -6.47
CA PRO A 78 -28.56 16.56 -7.69
C PRO A 78 -29.94 15.91 -7.58
N ALA A 79 -30.98 16.56 -8.08
CA ALA A 79 -32.34 16.03 -8.05
C ALA A 79 -32.50 14.79 -8.94
N ASP A 80 -31.84 14.80 -10.10
CA ASP A 80 -31.86 13.75 -11.11
C ASP A 80 -30.42 13.30 -11.42
N PRO A 81 -29.75 12.56 -10.53
CA PRO A 81 -28.39 12.11 -10.78
C PRO A 81 -28.38 11.09 -11.93
N PRO A 82 -27.38 11.16 -12.84
CA PRO A 82 -27.25 10.18 -13.91
C PRO A 82 -27.07 8.78 -13.31
N THR A 83 -27.74 7.80 -13.92
CA THR A 83 -27.59 6.39 -13.54
C THR A 83 -26.25 5.88 -14.07
N VAL A 84 -25.41 5.36 -13.18
CA VAL A 84 -24.06 4.87 -13.52
C VAL A 84 -24.05 3.35 -13.77
N THR A 85 -25.04 2.62 -13.24
CA THR A 85 -25.12 1.16 -13.34
C THR A 85 -26.56 0.69 -13.56
N ASP A 86 -26.73 -0.37 -14.34
CA ASP A 86 -28.01 -1.04 -14.51
C ASP A 86 -28.27 -2.01 -13.34
N GLY A 87 -28.76 -1.46 -12.22
CA GLY A 87 -29.01 -2.22 -10.98
C GLY A 87 -27.82 -2.25 -10.03
N PRO A 88 -27.78 -3.18 -9.06
CA PRO A 88 -26.67 -3.26 -8.12
C PRO A 88 -25.34 -3.55 -8.83
N PRO A 89 -24.25 -2.82 -8.52
CA PRO A 89 -22.95 -2.99 -9.17
C PRO A 89 -22.23 -4.28 -8.76
N GLY A 90 -22.67 -4.92 -7.67
CA GLY A 90 -22.06 -6.09 -7.06
C GLY A 90 -22.44 -7.42 -7.70
N ASP A 91 -21.55 -8.39 -7.56
CA ASP A 91 -21.77 -9.80 -7.92
C ASP A 91 -22.27 -10.67 -6.74
N GLY A 92 -22.56 -10.05 -5.59
CA GLY A 92 -22.96 -10.75 -4.36
C GLY A 92 -21.81 -11.16 -3.45
N GLN A 93 -20.56 -11.10 -3.89
CA GLN A 93 -19.43 -11.48 -3.04
C GLN A 93 -19.12 -10.38 -2.02
N PRO A 94 -18.89 -10.74 -0.74
CA PRO A 94 -18.57 -9.76 0.29
C PRO A 94 -17.25 -9.05 -0.04
N VAL A 95 -17.20 -7.75 0.22
CA VAL A 95 -16.02 -6.90 -0.05
C VAL A 95 -15.48 -6.38 1.28
N SER A 96 -14.22 -6.71 1.56
CA SER A 96 -13.48 -6.22 2.71
C SER A 96 -12.75 -4.92 2.38
N VAL A 97 -12.72 -3.99 3.34
CA VAL A 97 -12.06 -2.69 3.16
C VAL A 97 -11.13 -2.38 4.33
N LEU A 98 -9.92 -1.92 4.08
CA LEU A 98 -9.04 -1.33 5.08
C LEU A 98 -8.84 0.14 4.75
N THR A 99 -9.32 1.03 5.62
CA THR A 99 -9.19 2.46 5.38
C THR A 99 -9.04 3.25 6.67
N MET A 100 -8.67 4.50 6.50
CA MET A 100 -8.37 5.41 7.58
C MET A 100 -9.60 6.24 7.94
N SER A 101 -9.94 6.31 9.22
CA SER A 101 -10.99 7.19 9.72
C SER A 101 -10.67 7.70 11.12
N ASN A 102 -10.83 9.01 11.30
CA ASN A 102 -10.75 9.65 12.62
C ASN A 102 -12.15 9.88 13.24
N SER A 103 -13.21 9.44 12.55
CA SER A 103 -14.57 9.49 13.10
C SER A 103 -14.79 8.35 14.10
N PRO A 104 -15.78 8.48 15.01
CA PRO A 104 -16.20 7.36 15.85
C PRO A 104 -16.56 6.14 15.02
N ALA A 105 -16.31 4.95 15.58
CA ALA A 105 -16.73 3.71 14.94
C ALA A 105 -18.25 3.71 14.71
N PRO A 106 -18.73 3.26 13.53
CA PRO A 106 -20.15 3.19 13.25
C PRO A 106 -20.83 2.18 14.19
N PRO A 107 -22.15 2.32 14.43
CA PRO A 107 -22.92 1.25 15.05
C PRO A 107 -22.76 -0.05 14.26
N ALA A 108 -22.77 -1.19 14.97
CA ALA A 108 -22.76 -2.51 14.35
C ALA A 108 -23.86 -2.65 13.28
N LEU A 109 -23.58 -3.41 12.21
CA LEU A 109 -24.44 -3.56 11.02
C LEU A 109 -25.92 -3.76 11.36
N GLY A 110 -26.25 -4.67 12.28
CA GLY A 110 -27.64 -4.95 12.69
C GLY A 110 -28.38 -3.78 13.35
N ARG A 111 -27.70 -2.69 13.70
CA ARG A 111 -28.26 -1.46 14.26
C ARG A 111 -27.94 -0.21 13.43
N ASN A 112 -27.49 -0.39 12.19
CA ASN A 112 -27.12 0.69 11.28
C ASN A 112 -27.93 0.58 9.98
N ALA A 113 -29.06 1.29 9.93
CA ALA A 113 -29.95 1.25 8.77
C ALA A 113 -29.28 1.75 7.48
N PHE A 114 -28.37 2.73 7.59
CA PHE A 114 -27.61 3.21 6.44
C PHE A 114 -26.69 2.14 5.88
N TRP A 115 -25.95 1.43 6.73
CA TRP A 115 -25.06 0.35 6.29
C TRP A 115 -25.84 -0.82 5.67
N GLN A 116 -27.00 -1.17 6.24
CA GLN A 116 -27.87 -2.19 5.65
C GLN A 116 -28.37 -1.79 4.24
N GLU A 117 -28.84 -0.55 4.08
CA GLU A 117 -29.31 -0.05 2.79
C GLU A 117 -28.17 0.11 1.78
N LEU A 118 -26.97 0.48 2.25
CA LEU A 118 -25.77 0.52 1.41
C LEU A 118 -25.45 -0.87 0.85
N ASN A 119 -25.45 -1.92 1.69
CA ASN A 119 -25.22 -3.30 1.24
C ASN A 119 -26.26 -3.73 0.20
N ASN A 120 -27.53 -3.40 0.43
CA ASN A 120 -28.62 -3.72 -0.49
C ASN A 120 -28.43 -3.06 -1.87
N ARG A 121 -28.09 -1.77 -1.90
CA ARG A 121 -27.85 -1.04 -3.16
C ARG A 121 -26.59 -1.47 -3.89
N LEU A 122 -25.53 -1.82 -3.14
CA LEU A 122 -24.29 -2.35 -3.71
C LEU A 122 -24.49 -3.77 -4.24
N GLY A 123 -25.41 -4.54 -3.66
CA GLY A 123 -25.61 -5.95 -4.01
C GLY A 123 -24.62 -6.88 -3.31
N PHE A 124 -23.88 -6.43 -2.31
CA PHE A 124 -22.96 -7.24 -1.49
C PHE A 124 -22.81 -6.68 -0.08
N GLU A 125 -22.24 -7.48 0.82
CA GLU A 125 -21.88 -7.01 2.17
C GLU A 125 -20.50 -6.33 2.17
N ILE A 126 -20.45 -5.05 2.55
CA ILE A 126 -19.18 -4.37 2.79
C ILE A 126 -18.73 -4.54 4.25
N SER A 127 -17.45 -4.88 4.45
CA SER A 127 -16.83 -5.07 5.76
C SER A 127 -15.65 -4.09 5.95
N PRO A 128 -15.90 -2.87 6.47
CA PRO A 128 -14.87 -1.87 6.68
C PRO A 128 -14.11 -2.07 7.99
N SER A 129 -12.79 -2.19 7.88
CA SER A 129 -11.81 -2.04 8.94
C SER A 129 -11.32 -0.60 8.97
N LEU A 130 -11.85 0.18 9.91
CA LEU A 130 -11.50 1.58 10.09
C LEU A 130 -10.39 1.72 11.12
N VAL A 131 -9.25 2.27 10.69
CA VAL A 131 -8.08 2.51 11.54
C VAL A 131 -7.82 4.01 11.64
N ARG A 132 -7.41 4.49 12.81
CA ARG A 132 -7.08 5.92 12.98
C ARG A 132 -5.81 6.28 12.22
N ALA A 133 -5.70 7.54 11.77
CA ALA A 133 -4.57 7.97 10.94
C ALA A 133 -3.19 7.64 11.55
N GLY A 134 -2.99 7.92 12.84
CA GLY A 134 -1.71 7.68 13.52
C GLY A 134 -1.33 6.21 13.69
N ASP A 135 -2.29 5.30 13.55
CA ASP A 135 -2.08 3.85 13.70
C ASP A 135 -2.11 3.13 12.33
N TYR A 136 -2.41 3.85 11.24
CA TYR A 136 -2.72 3.25 9.94
C TYR A 136 -1.51 2.61 9.27
N SER A 137 -0.37 3.31 9.28
CA SER A 137 0.86 2.84 8.64
C SER A 137 1.29 1.47 9.17
N ASP A 138 1.36 1.33 10.49
CA ASP A 138 1.72 0.07 11.15
C ASP A 138 0.73 -1.06 10.83
N ARG A 139 -0.57 -0.73 10.79
CA ARG A 139 -1.62 -1.70 10.44
C ARG A 139 -1.52 -2.15 8.98
N PHE A 140 -1.29 -1.23 8.07
CA PHE A 140 -1.10 -1.51 6.65
C PHE A 140 0.14 -2.39 6.43
N GLN A 141 1.29 -2.02 7.01
CA GLN A 141 2.53 -2.80 6.88
C GLN A 141 2.39 -4.21 7.46
N THR A 142 1.67 -4.36 8.58
CA THR A 142 1.36 -5.68 9.16
C THR A 142 0.48 -6.50 8.21
N ALA A 143 -0.53 -5.89 7.59
CA ALA A 143 -1.41 -6.58 6.63
C ALA A 143 -0.64 -7.01 5.37
N VAL A 144 0.23 -6.15 4.83
CA VAL A 144 1.12 -6.50 3.71
C VAL A 144 2.03 -7.68 4.07
N ALA A 145 2.73 -7.60 5.20
CA ALA A 145 3.67 -8.63 5.62
C ALA A 145 3.00 -9.97 5.95
N GLY A 146 1.72 -9.94 6.36
CA GLY A 146 0.92 -11.11 6.65
C GLY A 146 0.19 -11.71 5.44
N ASP A 147 0.26 -11.07 4.26
CA ASP A 147 -0.58 -11.40 3.10
C ASP A 147 -2.08 -11.34 3.43
N GLN A 148 -2.48 -10.28 4.16
CA GLN A 148 -3.83 -10.04 4.68
C GLN A 148 -4.39 -8.70 4.20
N LEU A 149 -3.95 -8.20 3.04
CA LEU A 149 -4.59 -7.04 2.45
C LEU A 149 -6.04 -7.39 2.04
N PRO A 150 -7.01 -6.51 2.33
CA PRO A 150 -8.38 -6.70 1.88
C PRO A 150 -8.55 -6.34 0.40
N ASP A 151 -9.77 -6.53 -0.11
CA ASP A 151 -10.12 -6.25 -1.51
C ASP A 151 -9.92 -4.77 -1.89
N ILE A 152 -10.21 -3.85 -0.96
CA ILE A 152 -10.00 -2.41 -1.12
C ILE A 152 -9.18 -1.89 0.05
N PHE A 153 -8.07 -1.20 -0.24
CA PHE A 153 -7.26 -0.59 0.80
C PHE A 153 -6.84 0.82 0.44
N SER A 154 -6.70 1.66 1.46
CA SER A 154 -6.05 2.97 1.33
C SER A 154 -4.56 2.86 1.67
N PHE A 155 -3.75 3.80 1.21
CA PHE A 155 -2.35 3.88 1.62
C PHE A 155 -1.84 5.32 1.60
N PHE A 156 -0.74 5.56 2.32
CA PHE A 156 -0.02 6.83 2.29
C PHE A 156 1.25 6.66 1.42
N PRO A 157 1.31 7.30 0.24
CA PRO A 157 2.40 7.07 -0.71
C PRO A 157 3.81 7.30 -0.13
N GLY A 158 3.95 8.23 0.83
CA GLY A 158 5.23 8.57 1.46
C GLY A 158 5.72 7.60 2.53
N GLU A 159 4.92 6.59 2.90
CA GLU A 159 5.21 5.70 4.02
C GLU A 159 5.50 4.25 3.60
N ILE A 160 5.42 3.97 2.30
CA ILE A 160 5.59 2.62 1.75
C ILE A 160 6.92 2.53 1.00
N PRO A 161 7.90 1.78 1.52
CA PRO A 161 9.09 1.42 0.75
C PRO A 161 8.70 0.64 -0.51
N SER A 162 9.30 0.96 -1.65
CA SER A 162 9.05 0.24 -2.92
C SER A 162 7.57 0.17 -3.31
N LEU A 163 6.81 1.25 -3.11
CA LEU A 163 5.39 1.34 -3.46
C LEU A 163 5.05 0.79 -4.87
N PRO A 164 5.83 1.08 -5.94
CA PRO A 164 5.51 0.53 -7.27
C PRO A 164 5.50 -1.00 -7.31
N ASP A 165 6.47 -1.66 -6.68
CA ASP A 165 6.55 -3.12 -6.64
C ASP A 165 5.36 -3.71 -5.85
N LEU A 166 5.00 -3.08 -4.73
CA LEU A 166 3.85 -3.50 -3.93
C LEU A 166 2.55 -3.40 -4.74
N LEU A 167 2.33 -2.28 -5.44
CA LEU A 167 1.11 -2.09 -6.25
C LEU A 167 1.06 -3.09 -7.40
N ASN A 168 2.18 -3.34 -8.08
CA ASN A 168 2.26 -4.35 -9.14
C ASN A 168 1.94 -5.77 -8.63
N GLU A 169 2.29 -6.10 -7.38
CA GLU A 169 2.02 -7.42 -6.80
C GLU A 169 0.61 -7.55 -6.21
N LYS A 170 0.10 -6.50 -5.57
CA LYS A 170 -1.08 -6.57 -4.70
C LYS A 170 -2.32 -5.81 -5.21
N ALA A 171 -2.17 -4.94 -6.21
CA ALA A 171 -3.28 -4.14 -6.74
C ALA A 171 -3.58 -4.50 -8.21
N VAL A 172 -4.85 -4.39 -8.58
CA VAL A 172 -5.28 -4.50 -9.97
C VAL A 172 -5.02 -3.17 -10.69
N ASP A 173 -4.42 -3.22 -11.88
CA ASP A 173 -4.35 -2.07 -12.77
C ASP A 173 -5.73 -1.76 -13.34
N LEU A 174 -6.24 -0.58 -13.00
CA LEU A 174 -7.56 -0.11 -13.44
C LEU A 174 -7.52 0.65 -14.76
N THR A 175 -6.34 0.96 -15.31
CA THR A 175 -6.19 1.71 -16.58
C THR A 175 -6.97 1.12 -17.77
N PRO A 176 -7.12 -0.21 -17.92
CA PRO A 176 -7.85 -0.79 -19.06
C PRO A 176 -9.39 -0.71 -18.98
N TYR A 177 -9.96 -0.35 -17.84
CA TYR A 177 -11.40 -0.35 -17.57
C TYR A 177 -11.97 1.06 -17.62
#